data_AF-A0A6P0W0E0-F1
#
_entry.id   AF-A0A6P0W0E0-F1
#
_cell.length_a   1.000
_cell.length_b   1.000
_cell.length_c   1.000
_cell.angle_alpha   90.00
_cell.angle_beta   90.00
_cell.angle_gamma   90.00
#
_symmetry.space_group_name_H-M   'P 1'
#
loop_
_entity.id
_entity.type
_entity.pdbx_description
1 polymer ?
#
loop_
_entity_poly.entity_id
_entity_poly.type
_entity_poly.pdbx_seq_one_letter_code
_entity_poly.pdbx_strand_id
1 'polypeptide(L)' 'MKVKGIIRGKTIELVESLPVTDGLEIVIEISDSPPVESDEKWEQLQAIIGVWKNDQEIIEIFDEINRERHAH' A
#
# COMPACT_ATOMS: atom_id res chain seq x y z
N MET A 1 -19.21 -9.66 -1.73
CA MET A 1 -18.23 -10.19 -2.71
C MET A 1 -17.69 -9.02 -3.51
N LYS A 2 -16.45 -9.07 -4.01
CA LYS A 2 -15.90 -8.04 -4.90
C LYS A 2 -15.84 -8.62 -6.30
N VAL A 3 -16.43 -7.93 -7.27
CA VAL A 3 -16.55 -8.40 -8.67
C VAL A 3 -15.90 -7.34 -9.55
N LYS A 4 -15.12 -7.78 -10.52
CA LYS A 4 -14.47 -6.87 -11.47
C LYS A 4 -15.40 -6.61 -12.65
N GLY A 5 -15.50 -5.34 -13.03
CA GLY A 5 -16.28 -4.91 -14.18
C GLY A 5 -15.69 -3.65 -14.81
N ILE A 6 -16.17 -3.34 -16.01
CA ILE A 6 -15.78 -2.16 -16.78
C ILE A 6 -17.01 -1.25 -16.90
N ILE A 7 -16.85 0.02 -16.56
CA ILE A 7 -17.92 1.02 -16.72
C ILE A 7 -17.95 1.48 -18.18
N ARG A 8 -19.10 1.36 -18.83
CA ARG A 8 -19.39 1.90 -20.17
C ARG A 8 -20.63 2.80 -20.11
N GLY A 9 -20.41 4.10 -19.98
CA GLY A 9 -21.49 5.06 -19.84
C GLY A 9 -22.27 4.83 -18.54
N LYS A 10 -23.50 4.33 -18.65
CA LYS A 10 -24.37 4.00 -17.49
C LYS A 10 -24.43 2.51 -17.16
N THR A 11 -23.71 1.69 -17.91
CA THR A 11 -23.74 0.23 -17.76
C THR A 11 -22.42 -0.24 -17.16
N ILE A 12 -22.49 -1.23 -16.26
CA ILE A 12 -21.32 -1.93 -15.73
C ILE A 12 -21.29 -3.31 -16.37
N GLU A 13 -20.30 -3.56 -17.21
CA GLU A 13 -20.05 -4.88 -17.79
C GLU A 13 -19.20 -5.69 -16.83
N LEU A 14 -19.74 -6.79 -16.31
CA LEU A 14 -18.99 -7.71 -15.45
C LEU A 14 -18.05 -8.56 -16.31
N VAL A 15 -16.83 -8.78 -15.84
CA VAL A 15 -15.84 -9.63 -16.55
C VAL A 15 -16.19 -11.12 -16.38
N GLU A 16 -16.87 -11.47 -15.29
CA GLU A 16 -17.26 -12.83 -14.94
C GLU A 16 -18.76 -12.94 -14.69
N SER A 17 -19.33 -14.11 -15.01
CA SER A 17 -20.73 -14.40 -14.70
C SER A 17 -20.88 -14.66 -13.21
N LEU A 18 -21.75 -13.90 -12.56
CA LEU A 18 -22.12 -14.15 -11.18
C LEU A 18 -23.26 -15.17 -11.10
N PRO A 19 -23.25 -16.09 -10.12
CA PRO A 19 -24.34 -17.02 -9.88
C PRO A 19 -25.49 -16.33 -9.14
N VAL A 20 -25.97 -15.21 -9.68
CA VAL A 20 -27.10 -14.44 -9.14
C VAL A 20 -28.33 -14.66 -10.01
N THR A 21 -29.48 -14.78 -9.36
CA THR A 21 -30.77 -14.92 -10.06
C THR A 21 -31.15 -13.60 -10.72
N ASP A 22 -31.78 -13.71 -11.89
CA ASP A 22 -32.29 -12.53 -12.59
C ASP A 22 -33.34 -11.81 -11.73
N GLY A 23 -33.29 -10.48 -11.69
CA GLY A 23 -34.14 -9.64 -10.83
C GLY A 23 -33.66 -9.45 -9.38
N LEU A 24 -32.48 -9.96 -9.00
CA LEU A 24 -31.89 -9.67 -7.69
C LEU A 24 -31.41 -8.21 -7.62
N GLU A 25 -31.90 -7.46 -6.63
CA GLU A 25 -31.43 -6.10 -6.36
C GLU A 25 -29.99 -6.15 -5.82
N ILE A 26 -29.10 -5.37 -6.44
CA ILE A 26 -27.71 -5.24 -6.02
C ILE A 26 -27.38 -3.79 -5.71
N VAL A 27 -26.64 -3.58 -4.63
CA VAL A 27 -26.12 -2.26 -4.25
C VAL A 27 -24.64 -2.22 -4.63
N ILE A 28 -24.26 -1.17 -5.37
CA ILE A 28 -22.88 -0.96 -5.84
C ILE A 28 -22.30 0.23 -5.08
N GLU A 29 -21.23 -0.03 -4.34
CA GLU A 29 -20.49 0.99 -3.62
C GLU A 29 -19.26 1.38 -4.43
N ILE A 30 -19.20 2.63 -4.87
CA ILE A 30 -18.09 3.19 -5.64
C ILE A 30 -17.29 4.08 -4.70
N SER A 31 -16.06 3.70 -4.39
CA SER A 31 -15.14 4.54 -3.62
C SER A 31 -14.47 5.56 -4.55
N ASP A 32 -14.53 6.84 -4.21
CA ASP A 32 -13.87 7.94 -4.96
C ASP A 32 -12.34 7.93 -4.83
N SER A 33 -11.79 7.15 -3.89
CA SER A 33 -10.36 6.94 -3.79
C SER A 33 -9.95 5.79 -4.69
N PRO A 34 -8.84 5.92 -5.47
CA PRO A 34 -8.24 4.75 -6.10
C PRO A 34 -8.01 3.70 -5.01
N PRO A 35 -8.20 2.40 -5.30
CA PRO A 35 -7.81 1.36 -4.37
C PRO A 35 -6.35 1.65 -4.06
N VAL A 36 -6.09 2.10 -2.83
CA VAL A 36 -4.74 2.26 -2.37
C VAL A 36 -4.24 0.84 -2.33
N GLU A 37 -3.48 0.44 -3.35
CA GLU A 37 -2.54 -0.65 -3.21
C GLU A 37 -1.58 -0.17 -2.12
N SER A 38 -1.99 -0.42 -0.87
CA SER A 38 -1.25 -0.10 0.33
C SER A 38 0.15 -0.68 0.23
N ASP A 39 0.25 -1.79 -0.48
CA ASP A 39 1.45 -2.60 -0.60
C ASP A 39 2.50 -1.89 -1.47
N GLU A 40 2.16 -1.34 -2.64
CA GLU A 40 3.16 -0.63 -3.47
C GLU A 40 3.71 0.62 -2.77
N LYS A 41 2.85 1.41 -2.13
CA LYS A 41 3.29 2.60 -1.37
C LYS A 41 4.11 2.20 -0.14
N TRP A 42 3.75 1.10 0.51
CA TRP A 42 4.46 0.60 1.68
C TRP A 42 5.83 0.02 1.30
N GLU A 43 5.93 -0.71 0.20
CA GLU A 43 7.20 -1.22 -0.35
C GLU A 43 8.16 -0.07 -0.72
N GLN A 44 7.65 0.98 -1.37
CA GLN A 44 8.43 2.19 -1.67
C GLN A 44 8.93 2.89 -0.39
N LEU A 45 8.11 2.94 0.65
CA LEU A 45 8.51 3.49 1.95
C LEU A 45 9.53 2.59 2.66
N GLN A 46 9.38 1.27 2.61
CA GLN A 46 10.33 0.30 3.18
C GLN A 46 11.71 0.39 2.52
N ALA A 47 11.79 0.74 1.24
CA ALA A 47 13.06 0.95 0.54
C ALA A 47 13.82 2.19 1.02
N ILE A 48 13.16 3.15 1.68
CA ILE A 48 13.75 4.42 2.14
C ILE A 48 13.94 4.40 3.68
N ILE A 49 13.00 3.78 4.40
CA ILE A 49 13.04 3.73 5.87
C ILE A 49 14.16 2.80 6.34
N GLY A 50 15.11 3.36 7.07
CA GLY A 50 16.20 2.59 7.68
C GLY A 50 17.39 2.32 6.75
N VAL A 51 17.44 2.93 5.56
CA VAL A 51 18.63 2.90 4.68
C VAL A 51 19.88 3.39 5.41
N TRP A 52 19.72 4.38 6.27
CA TRP A 52 20.79 4.92 7.12
C TRP A 52 21.27 3.97 8.22
N LYS A 53 20.53 2.89 8.54
CA LYS A 53 20.84 2.00 9.68
C LYS A 53 22.12 1.18 9.47
N ASN A 54 22.45 0.89 8.21
CA ASN A 54 23.67 0.15 7.83
C ASN A 54 24.71 1.07 7.18
N ASP A 55 24.54 2.39 7.31
CA ASP A 55 25.49 3.36 6.79
C ASP A 55 26.71 3.41 7.73
N GLN A 56 27.88 3.08 7.18
CA GLN A 56 29.12 2.95 7.93
C GLN A 56 29.60 4.29 8.51
N GLU A 57 29.40 5.39 7.79
CA GLU A 57 29.78 6.73 8.26
C GLU A 57 28.91 7.12 9.45
N ILE A 58 27.60 6.84 9.38
CA ILE A 58 26.67 7.08 10.48
C ILE A 58 27.03 6.22 11.70
N ILE A 59 27.32 4.93 11.50
CA ILE A 59 27.74 4.02 12.59
C ILE A 59 29.00 4.56 13.29
N GLU A 60 30.02 4.95 12.53
CA GLU A 60 31.28 5.48 13.08
C GLU A 60 31.07 6.77 13.89
N ILE A 61 30.22 7.67 13.42
CA ILE A 61 29.86 8.89 14.15
C ILE A 61 29.18 8.56 15.48
N PHE A 62 28.20 7.65 15.46
CA PHE A 62 27.49 7.26 16.68
C PHE A 62 28.40 6.52 17.67
N ASP A 63 29.31 5.68 17.19
CA ASP A 63 30.30 4.99 18.02
C ASP A 63 31.27 5.98 18.69
N GLU A 64 31.70 7.03 17.97
CA GLU A 64 32.56 8.05 18.54
C GLU A 64 31.84 8.88 19.61
N ILE A 65 30.62 9.32 19.34
CA ILE A 65 29.77 10.00 20.32
C ILE A 65 29.57 9.11 21.56
N ASN A 66 29.36 7.81 21.36
CA ASN A 66 29.19 6.87 22.45
C ASN A 66 30.47 6.71 23.28
N ARG A 67 31.63 6.66 22.62
CA ARG A 67 32.95 6.63 23.28
C ARG A 67 33.16 7.87 24.15
N GLU A 68 32.87 9.06 23.63
CA GLU A 68 33.00 10.33 24.35
C GLU A 68 32.07 10.38 25.58
N ARG A 69 30.82 9.91 25.46
CA ARG A 69 29.86 9.89 26.58
C ARG A 69 30.25 8.96 27.71
N HIS A 70 30.97 7.87 27.40
CA HIS A 70 31.42 6.90 28.39
C HIS A 70 32.85 7.16 28.91
N ALA A 71 33.54 8.15 28.36
CA ALA A 71 34.87 8.56 28.80
C ALA A 71 34.86 9.60 29.95
N HIS A 72 33.69 10.14 30.30
CA HIS A 72 33.45 11.07 31.41
C HIS A 72 32.54 10.46 32.47
#